data_AF-A0A8H3CSA5-F1
#
_entry.id   AF-A0A8H3CSA5-F1
#
_cell.length_a   1.000
_cell.length_b   1.000
_cell.length_c   1.000
_cell.angle_alpha   90.00
_cell.angle_beta   90.00
_cell.angle_gamma   90.00
#
_symmetry.space_group_name_H-M   'P 1'
#
loop_
_entity.id
_entity.type
_entity.pdbx_description
1 polymer ?
#
loop_
_entity_poly.entity_id
_entity_poly.type
_entity_poly.pdbx_seq_one_letter_code
_entity_poly.pdbx_strand_id
1 'polypeptide(L)'
;MFGFVKRITVLSLLISLVAAAPTVHRRQSACFLVGKTALPAEVSSGVSALASQVTCGTKTIANTGGVPDVTSGGISFSSIDFQSSQKSPVGFALDTFKTPADPATANLATLQNQLNTYLAMEAGVRSTGSNILGQLKGAKFFLQFQIARVRTAQGAKLGVADTVEHQLGKVLKNAVGATQAEKDAVTALSKQL
;
A
#
# COMPACT_ATOMS: atom_id res chain seq x y z
N MET A 1 13.98 -34.68 81.58
CA MET A 1 12.96 -34.93 80.54
C MET A 1 12.83 -33.67 79.70
N PHE A 2 13.15 -33.79 78.39
CA PHE A 2 12.82 -32.90 77.25
C PHE A 2 13.13 -31.38 77.36
N GLY A 3 13.75 -30.67 76.42
CA GLY A 3 14.15 -30.96 75.05
C GLY A 3 14.57 -29.63 74.37
N PHE A 4 15.56 -29.69 73.49
CA PHE A 4 15.96 -28.63 72.55
C PHE A 4 14.79 -28.17 71.68
N VAL A 5 14.61 -26.86 71.42
CA VAL A 5 14.28 -26.34 70.07
C VAL A 5 14.75 -24.88 69.90
N LYS A 6 15.64 -24.68 68.92
CA LYS A 6 16.08 -23.42 68.33
C LYS A 6 14.99 -22.93 67.36
N ARG A 7 14.55 -21.67 67.38
CA ARG A 7 13.74 -21.09 66.29
C ARG A 7 14.31 -19.76 65.82
N ILE A 8 14.80 -19.81 64.58
CA ILE A 8 15.27 -18.70 63.76
C ILE A 8 14.03 -18.05 63.14
N THR A 9 13.85 -16.74 63.34
CA THR A 9 12.79 -15.96 62.69
C THR A 9 13.33 -15.43 61.37
N VAL A 10 12.84 -15.97 60.24
CA VAL A 10 13.20 -15.53 58.89
C VAL A 10 12.29 -14.36 58.48
N LEU A 11 12.93 -13.23 58.15
CA LEU A 11 12.35 -11.99 57.64
C LEU A 11 11.88 -12.20 56.18
N SER A 12 10.59 -12.06 55.90
CA SER A 12 10.04 -12.13 54.53
C SER A 12 9.78 -10.73 53.98
N LEU A 13 10.63 -10.28 53.07
CA LEU A 13 10.51 -9.04 52.32
C LEU A 13 9.66 -9.30 51.06
N LEU A 14 8.40 -8.87 51.04
CA LEU A 14 7.53 -8.95 49.87
C LEU A 14 7.85 -7.79 48.91
N ILE A 15 8.57 -8.09 47.83
CA ILE A 15 8.78 -7.17 46.69
C ILE A 15 7.58 -7.32 45.75
N SER A 16 6.70 -6.33 45.74
CA SER A 16 5.60 -6.23 44.78
C SER A 16 6.14 -5.73 43.43
N LEU A 17 6.37 -6.63 42.47
CA LEU A 17 6.58 -6.24 41.08
C LEU A 17 5.23 -5.85 40.45
N VAL A 18 4.97 -4.54 40.35
CA VAL A 18 3.91 -4.02 39.49
C VAL A 18 4.42 -4.10 38.04
N ALA A 19 4.05 -5.15 37.33
CA ALA A 19 4.28 -5.25 35.89
C ALA A 19 3.46 -4.16 35.20
N ALA A 20 4.13 -3.09 34.74
CA ALA A 20 3.54 -2.16 33.78
C ALA A 20 3.34 -2.93 32.46
N ALA A 21 2.14 -3.47 32.26
CA ALA A 21 1.77 -4.04 30.99
C ALA A 21 1.83 -2.92 29.93
N PRO A 22 2.50 -3.13 28.78
CA PRO A 22 2.43 -2.16 27.70
C PRO A 22 0.95 -2.03 27.31
N THR A 23 0.41 -0.82 27.43
CA THR A 23 -0.90 -0.50 26.88
C THR A 23 -0.75 -0.59 25.36
N VAL A 24 -1.09 -1.75 24.80
CA VAL A 24 -1.31 -1.91 23.37
C VAL A 24 -2.50 -1.01 23.04
N HIS A 25 -2.21 0.26 22.76
CA HIS A 25 -3.14 1.12 22.07
C HIS A 25 -3.44 0.38 20.77
N ARG A 26 -4.61 -0.24 20.71
CA ARG A 26 -5.18 -0.78 19.49
C ARG A 26 -5.41 0.44 18.61
N ARG A 27 -4.35 0.90 17.91
CA ARG A 27 -4.47 1.83 16.78
C ARG A 27 -5.61 1.25 15.96
N GLN A 28 -6.70 2.01 15.82
CA GLN A 28 -7.81 1.61 14.98
C GLN A 28 -7.20 1.13 13.66
N SER A 29 -7.34 -0.16 13.35
CA SER A 29 -6.78 -0.72 12.13
C SER A 29 -7.40 0.05 10.97
N ALA A 30 -6.57 0.49 10.01
CA ALA A 30 -7.06 1.21 8.84
C ALA A 30 -8.22 0.44 8.20
N CYS A 31 -9.26 1.14 7.73
CA CYS A 31 -10.54 0.52 7.38
C CYS A 31 -10.44 -0.56 6.28
N PHE A 32 -9.39 -0.52 5.47
CA PHE A 32 -9.10 -1.48 4.40
C PHE A 32 -8.33 -2.73 4.88
N LEU A 33 -7.85 -2.76 6.12
CA LEU A 33 -7.17 -3.92 6.73
C LEU A 33 -8.18 -4.86 7.40
N VAL A 34 -8.79 -5.71 6.59
CA VAL A 34 -9.87 -6.62 7.02
C VAL A 34 -9.40 -8.04 7.32
N GLY A 35 -8.20 -8.41 6.87
CA GLY A 35 -7.66 -9.75 7.07
C GLY A 35 -6.74 -9.88 8.29
N LYS A 36 -6.14 -11.05 8.46
CA LYS A 36 -5.30 -11.43 9.62
C LYS A 36 -3.82 -11.61 9.29
N THR A 37 -3.45 -11.53 8.01
CA THR A 37 -2.08 -11.72 7.55
C THR A 37 -1.24 -10.49 7.88
N ALA A 38 -0.07 -10.71 8.48
CA ALA A 38 0.89 -9.65 8.78
C ALA A 38 1.40 -8.99 7.49
N LEU A 39 1.43 -7.66 7.49
CA LEU A 39 1.95 -6.89 6.35
C LEU A 39 3.49 -6.84 6.39
N PRO A 40 4.17 -6.90 5.23
CA PRO A 40 5.59 -6.58 5.15
C PRO A 40 5.86 -5.16 5.67
N ALA A 41 7.06 -4.95 6.24
CA ALA A 41 7.45 -3.69 6.89
C ALA A 41 7.34 -2.47 5.95
N GLU A 42 7.62 -2.66 4.67
CA GLU A 42 7.57 -1.62 3.64
C GLU A 42 6.13 -1.15 3.38
N VAL A 43 5.14 -2.01 3.62
CA VAL A 43 3.72 -1.67 3.48
C VAL A 43 3.19 -1.12 4.79
N SER A 44 3.49 -1.78 5.92
CA SER A 44 2.94 -1.40 7.23
C SER A 44 3.41 -0.01 7.70
N SER A 45 4.62 0.41 7.33
CA SER A 45 5.14 1.74 7.65
C SER A 45 4.30 2.88 7.02
N GLY A 46 3.75 2.67 5.83
CA GLY A 46 2.91 3.64 5.12
C GLY A 46 1.44 3.65 5.54
N VAL A 47 0.94 2.59 6.20
CA VAL A 47 -0.50 2.43 6.50
C VAL A 47 -1.05 3.59 7.32
N SER A 48 -0.32 4.06 8.33
CA SER A 48 -0.84 5.12 9.22
C SER A 48 -1.04 6.46 8.51
N ALA A 49 -0.11 6.83 7.62
CA ALA A 49 -0.26 8.02 6.78
C ALA A 49 -1.43 7.83 5.80
N LEU A 50 -1.51 6.66 5.17
CA LEU A 50 -2.54 6.35 4.19
C LEU A 50 -3.96 6.32 4.78
N ALA A 51 -4.10 5.83 6.02
CA ALA A 51 -5.39 5.75 6.71
C ALA A 51 -6.06 7.12 6.90
N SER A 52 -5.28 8.21 6.97
CA SER A 52 -5.81 9.58 7.05
C SER A 52 -6.32 10.12 5.71
N GLN A 53 -5.94 9.49 4.60
CA GLN A 53 -6.22 9.94 3.24
C GLN A 53 -7.28 9.08 2.54
N VAL A 54 -7.73 8.01 3.19
CA VAL A 54 -8.57 6.97 2.60
C VAL A 54 -9.77 6.70 3.49
N THR A 55 -10.95 6.67 2.87
CA THR A 55 -12.19 6.20 3.48
C THR A 55 -12.60 4.87 2.83
N CYS A 56 -13.40 4.07 3.54
CA CYS A 56 -13.93 2.83 3.03
C CYS A 56 -15.44 2.93 2.86
N GLY A 57 -15.93 2.49 1.70
CA GLY A 57 -17.35 2.32 1.43
C GLY A 57 -17.90 1.02 2.00
N THR A 58 -19.17 0.76 1.71
CA THR A 58 -19.89 -0.44 2.15
C THR A 58 -19.80 -1.61 1.16
N LYS A 59 -19.43 -1.33 -0.10
CA LYS A 59 -19.26 -2.34 -1.15
C LYS A 59 -17.92 -3.06 -0.99
N THR A 60 -17.92 -4.37 -1.11
CA THR A 60 -16.69 -5.18 -1.18
C THR A 60 -16.21 -5.29 -2.62
N ILE A 61 -14.90 -5.18 -2.85
CA ILE A 61 -14.28 -5.39 -4.16
C ILE A 61 -14.06 -6.87 -4.41
N ALA A 62 -14.46 -7.34 -5.59
CA ALA A 62 -14.33 -8.74 -5.98
C ALA A 62 -12.86 -9.20 -5.96
N ASN A 63 -12.65 -10.48 -5.65
CA ASN A 63 -11.34 -11.15 -5.61
C ASN A 63 -10.31 -10.55 -4.65
N THR A 64 -10.71 -9.69 -3.71
CA THR A 64 -9.78 -9.08 -2.73
C THR A 64 -9.78 -9.80 -1.38
N GLY A 65 -10.61 -10.82 -1.19
CA GLY A 65 -10.77 -11.49 0.10
C GLY A 65 -11.53 -10.65 1.14
N GLY A 66 -12.37 -9.69 0.69
CA GLY A 66 -13.24 -8.92 1.57
C GLY A 66 -12.87 -7.44 1.73
N VAL A 67 -11.90 -6.93 0.96
CA VAL A 67 -11.48 -5.53 1.10
C VAL A 67 -12.62 -4.62 0.62
N PRO A 68 -13.04 -3.63 1.43
CA PRO A 68 -14.05 -2.67 1.03
C PRO A 68 -13.52 -1.78 -0.11
N ASP A 69 -14.43 -1.19 -0.86
CA ASP A 69 -14.10 -0.16 -1.83
C ASP A 69 -13.49 1.03 -1.10
N VAL A 70 -12.28 1.43 -1.52
CA VAL A 70 -11.51 2.49 -0.87
C VAL A 70 -11.58 3.76 -1.70
N THR A 71 -11.69 4.90 -1.05
CA THR A 71 -11.80 6.21 -1.72
C THR A 71 -10.77 7.19 -1.19
N SER A 72 -10.06 7.86 -2.09
CA SER A 72 -9.13 8.96 -1.78
C SER A 72 -9.38 10.12 -2.73
N GLY A 73 -9.50 11.34 -2.20
CA GLY A 73 -9.75 12.54 -3.01
C GLY A 73 -10.97 12.44 -3.95
N GLY A 74 -12.03 11.72 -3.53
CA GLY A 74 -13.25 11.50 -4.31
C GLY A 74 -13.14 10.40 -5.38
N ILE A 75 -12.00 9.73 -5.50
CA ILE A 75 -11.78 8.63 -6.46
C ILE A 75 -11.90 7.31 -5.71
N SER A 76 -12.87 6.47 -6.06
CA SER A 76 -13.01 5.12 -5.50
C SER A 76 -12.19 4.11 -6.29
N PHE A 77 -11.73 3.03 -5.65
CA PHE A 77 -11.07 1.93 -6.37
C PHE A 77 -11.99 1.33 -7.42
N SER A 78 -13.27 1.14 -7.10
CA SER A 78 -14.25 0.63 -8.08
C SER A 78 -14.38 1.47 -9.36
N SER A 79 -14.08 2.77 -9.31
CA SER A 79 -14.09 3.64 -10.50
C SER A 79 -12.84 3.50 -11.38
N ILE A 80 -11.78 2.89 -10.84
CA ILE A 80 -10.49 2.66 -11.51
C ILE A 80 -10.02 1.21 -11.31
N ASP A 81 -10.96 0.27 -11.23
CA ASP A 81 -10.65 -1.14 -10.99
C ASP A 81 -10.24 -1.81 -12.30
N PHE A 82 -8.98 -2.21 -12.39
CA PHE A 82 -8.45 -2.89 -13.57
C PHE A 82 -9.22 -4.18 -13.92
N GLN A 83 -9.89 -4.81 -12.94
CA GLN A 83 -10.69 -6.02 -13.15
C GLN A 83 -11.92 -5.79 -14.03
N SER A 84 -12.36 -4.53 -14.20
CA SER A 84 -13.47 -4.20 -15.11
C SER A 84 -13.04 -4.14 -16.58
N SER A 85 -11.76 -4.36 -16.88
CA SER A 85 -11.19 -4.32 -18.22
C SER A 85 -10.81 -5.71 -18.71
N GLN A 86 -10.87 -5.91 -20.03
CA GLN A 86 -10.34 -7.12 -20.68
C GLN A 86 -8.84 -7.01 -21.00
N LYS A 87 -8.21 -5.85 -20.73
CA LYS A 87 -6.78 -5.63 -20.94
C LYS A 87 -5.96 -6.18 -19.77
N SER A 88 -4.64 -6.27 -19.97
CA SER A 88 -3.74 -6.49 -18.85
C SER A 88 -3.85 -5.33 -17.84
N PRO A 89 -3.46 -5.51 -16.56
CA PRO A 89 -3.47 -4.40 -15.60
C PRO A 89 -2.63 -3.20 -16.06
N VAL A 90 -1.55 -3.43 -16.81
CA VAL A 90 -0.74 -2.36 -17.41
C VAL A 90 -1.45 -1.73 -18.61
N GLY A 91 -2.11 -2.52 -19.45
CA GLY A 91 -2.96 -2.01 -20.54
C GLY A 91 -4.10 -1.13 -20.05
N PHE A 92 -4.81 -1.58 -19.00
CA PHE A 92 -5.79 -0.78 -18.30
C PHE A 92 -5.19 0.52 -17.76
N ALA A 93 -4.02 0.45 -17.13
CA ALA A 93 -3.34 1.60 -16.56
C ALA A 93 -2.92 2.63 -17.63
N LEU A 94 -2.45 2.18 -18.79
CA LEU A 94 -2.14 3.02 -19.96
C LEU A 94 -3.35 3.82 -20.43
N ASP A 95 -4.54 3.22 -20.40
CA ASP A 95 -5.78 3.90 -20.81
C ASP A 95 -6.33 4.84 -19.75
N THR A 96 -6.16 4.48 -18.47
CA THR A 96 -6.84 5.14 -17.34
C THR A 96 -6.02 6.28 -16.75
N PHE A 97 -4.71 6.09 -16.58
CA PHE A 97 -3.84 7.02 -15.85
C PHE A 97 -2.97 7.83 -16.81
N LYS A 98 -3.63 8.50 -17.75
CA LYS A 98 -2.97 9.33 -18.76
C LYS A 98 -2.47 10.64 -18.16
N THR A 99 -1.31 11.07 -18.63
CA THR A 99 -0.75 12.40 -18.40
C THR A 99 -0.87 13.23 -19.69
N PRO A 100 -0.90 14.58 -19.60
CA PRO A 100 -0.82 15.45 -20.77
C PRO A 100 0.49 15.23 -21.56
N ALA A 101 0.55 15.75 -22.78
CA ALA A 101 1.74 15.66 -23.62
C ALA A 101 2.98 16.29 -22.96
N ASP A 102 2.79 17.38 -22.22
CA ASP A 102 3.77 17.93 -21.28
C ASP A 102 3.45 17.42 -19.86
N PRO A 103 4.24 16.48 -19.31
CA PRO A 103 4.00 15.94 -17.98
C PRO A 103 4.11 16.98 -16.85
N ALA A 104 4.79 18.11 -17.06
CA ALA A 104 4.90 19.15 -16.03
C ALA A 104 3.54 19.76 -15.67
N THR A 105 2.60 19.73 -16.62
CA THR A 105 1.22 20.25 -16.47
C THR A 105 0.23 19.25 -15.88
N ALA A 106 0.66 18.01 -15.61
CA ALA A 106 -0.22 16.98 -15.08
C ALA A 106 -0.73 17.32 -13.66
N ASN A 107 -1.96 16.91 -13.36
CA ASN A 107 -2.50 17.04 -12.01
C ASN A 107 -1.91 15.97 -11.07
N LEU A 108 -0.82 16.34 -10.39
CA LEU A 108 -0.13 15.46 -9.45
C LEU A 108 -1.03 15.02 -8.28
N ALA A 109 -1.96 15.86 -7.83
CA ALA A 109 -2.88 15.51 -6.76
C ALA A 109 -3.86 14.40 -7.18
N THR A 110 -4.38 14.46 -8.42
CA THR A 110 -5.20 13.38 -8.99
C THR A 110 -4.43 12.07 -9.05
N LEU A 111 -3.20 12.09 -9.59
CA LEU A 111 -2.36 10.89 -9.66
C LEU A 111 -2.05 10.32 -8.27
N GLN A 112 -1.78 11.19 -7.28
CA GLN A 112 -1.51 10.77 -5.91
C GLN A 112 -2.75 10.14 -5.25
N ASN A 113 -3.95 10.69 -5.49
CA ASN A 113 -5.20 10.14 -4.97
C ASN A 113 -5.51 8.77 -5.60
N GLN A 114 -5.28 8.61 -6.91
CA GLN A 114 -5.34 7.32 -7.58
C GLN A 114 -4.30 6.32 -7.03
N LEU A 115 -3.08 6.78 -6.73
CA LEU A 115 -2.07 5.93 -6.11
C LEU A 115 -2.48 5.52 -4.68
N ASN A 116 -3.07 6.43 -3.90
CA ASN A 116 -3.51 6.15 -2.54
C ASN A 116 -4.60 5.06 -2.50
N THR A 117 -5.56 5.07 -3.43
CA THR A 117 -6.56 4.00 -3.51
C THR A 117 -5.91 2.64 -3.81
N TYR A 118 -4.96 2.59 -4.74
CA TYR A 118 -4.22 1.37 -5.05
C TYR A 118 -3.31 0.89 -3.91
N LEU A 119 -2.67 1.80 -3.17
CA LEU A 119 -1.87 1.46 -1.99
C LEU A 119 -2.75 0.89 -0.87
N ALA A 120 -3.94 1.46 -0.67
CA ALA A 120 -4.87 0.99 0.36
C ALA A 120 -5.42 -0.38 -0.02
N MET A 121 -5.77 -0.56 -1.28
CA MET A 121 -6.17 -1.86 -1.82
C MET A 121 -5.05 -2.90 -1.69
N GLU A 122 -3.79 -2.54 -1.95
CA GLU A 122 -2.65 -3.47 -1.77
C GLU A 122 -2.50 -3.89 -0.32
N ALA A 123 -2.57 -2.95 0.61
CA ALA A 123 -2.48 -3.25 2.04
C ALA A 123 -3.64 -4.17 2.48
N GLY A 124 -4.86 -3.89 2.01
CA GLY A 124 -6.02 -4.75 2.25
C GLY A 124 -5.86 -6.15 1.69
N VAL A 125 -5.52 -6.29 0.40
CA VAL A 125 -5.31 -7.58 -0.29
C VAL A 125 -4.21 -8.40 0.38
N ARG A 126 -3.13 -7.75 0.85
CA ARG A 126 -2.08 -8.43 1.60
C ARG A 126 -2.56 -8.92 2.96
N SER A 127 -3.40 -8.14 3.65
CA SER A 127 -3.97 -8.54 4.94
C SER A 127 -4.88 -9.78 4.81
N THR A 128 -5.55 -9.95 3.67
CA THR A 128 -6.45 -11.10 3.41
C THR A 128 -5.72 -12.30 2.82
N GLY A 129 -4.55 -12.11 2.23
CA GLY A 129 -3.81 -13.17 1.53
C GLY A 129 -4.39 -13.50 0.14
N SER A 130 -5.18 -12.59 -0.46
CA SER A 130 -5.72 -12.81 -1.80
C SER A 130 -4.63 -12.87 -2.89
N ASN A 131 -4.89 -13.67 -3.94
CA ASN A 131 -4.00 -13.90 -5.08
C ASN A 131 -3.97 -12.76 -6.11
N ILE A 132 -4.86 -11.76 -6.03
CA ILE A 132 -4.92 -10.64 -6.99
C ILE A 132 -3.72 -9.68 -6.91
N LEU A 133 -2.89 -9.82 -5.86
CA LEU A 133 -1.78 -8.92 -5.57
C LEU A 133 -0.83 -8.71 -6.76
N GLY A 134 -0.56 -9.74 -7.56
CA GLY A 134 0.32 -9.64 -8.72
C GLY A 134 -0.21 -8.68 -9.79
N GLN A 135 -1.51 -8.75 -10.07
CA GLN A 135 -2.18 -7.90 -11.05
C GLN A 135 -2.35 -6.47 -10.54
N LEU A 136 -2.77 -6.32 -9.28
CA LEU A 136 -2.91 -5.01 -8.63
C LEU A 136 -1.61 -4.20 -8.67
N LYS A 137 -0.47 -4.86 -8.49
CA LYS A 137 0.85 -4.23 -8.55
C LYS A 137 1.17 -3.62 -9.90
N GLY A 138 0.72 -4.21 -11.01
CA GLY A 138 1.00 -3.69 -12.36
C GLY A 138 0.47 -2.26 -12.54
N ALA A 139 -0.82 -2.05 -12.24
CA ALA A 139 -1.45 -0.74 -12.31
C ALA A 139 -0.90 0.24 -11.25
N LYS A 140 -0.65 -0.22 -10.02
CA LYS A 140 -0.04 0.61 -8.97
C LYS A 140 1.35 1.13 -9.37
N PHE A 141 2.24 0.26 -9.86
CA PHE A 141 3.58 0.68 -10.28
C PHE A 141 3.51 1.62 -11.49
N PHE A 142 2.51 1.48 -12.36
CA PHE A 142 2.30 2.42 -13.45
C PHE A 142 1.95 3.82 -12.94
N LEU A 143 1.09 3.94 -11.93
CA LEU A 143 0.81 5.22 -11.25
C LEU A 143 2.07 5.83 -10.64
N GLN A 144 2.89 5.03 -9.95
CA GLN A 144 4.18 5.50 -9.39
C GLN A 144 5.13 5.97 -10.49
N PHE A 145 5.16 5.27 -11.63
CA PHE A 145 5.91 5.67 -12.81
C PHE A 145 5.42 7.00 -13.42
N GLN A 146 4.11 7.20 -13.55
CA GLN A 146 3.55 8.48 -14.00
C GLN A 146 3.91 9.62 -13.06
N ILE A 147 3.78 9.41 -11.73
CA ILE A 147 4.17 10.40 -10.72
C ILE A 147 5.66 10.73 -10.82
N ALA A 148 6.53 9.73 -11.03
CA ALA A 148 7.96 9.97 -11.23
C ALA A 148 8.22 10.86 -12.45
N ARG A 149 7.57 10.58 -13.58
CA ARG A 149 7.68 11.39 -14.81
C ARG A 149 7.27 12.84 -14.55
N VAL A 150 6.08 13.04 -13.97
CA VAL A 150 5.55 14.37 -13.64
C VAL A 150 6.48 15.14 -12.71
N ARG A 151 6.99 14.50 -11.65
CA ARG A 151 7.90 15.17 -10.72
C ARG A 151 9.23 15.52 -11.38
N THR A 152 9.76 14.65 -12.24
CA THR A 152 10.96 14.95 -13.03
C THR A 152 10.74 16.13 -13.97
N ALA A 153 9.60 16.16 -14.66
CA ALA A 153 9.17 17.28 -15.52
C ALA A 153 9.12 18.61 -14.77
N GLN A 154 8.62 18.57 -13.53
CA GLN A 154 8.52 19.72 -12.63
C GLN A 154 9.87 20.10 -11.97
N GLY A 155 10.97 19.46 -12.35
CA GLY A 155 12.30 19.75 -11.85
C GLY A 155 12.58 19.24 -10.43
N ALA A 156 11.74 18.33 -9.89
CA ALA A 156 11.95 17.78 -8.56
C ALA A 156 13.14 16.79 -8.55
N LYS A 157 13.99 16.90 -7.53
CA LYS A 157 15.04 15.91 -7.27
C LYS A 157 14.43 14.68 -6.60
N LEU A 158 14.52 13.52 -7.28
CA LEU A 158 13.95 12.26 -6.81
C LEU A 158 15.00 11.39 -6.11
N GLY A 159 14.53 10.60 -5.13
CA GLY A 159 15.33 9.51 -4.57
C GLY A 159 15.51 8.37 -5.56
N VAL A 160 16.52 7.53 -5.37
CA VAL A 160 16.85 6.42 -6.30
C VAL A 160 15.66 5.47 -6.52
N ALA A 161 14.87 5.21 -5.47
CA ALA A 161 13.68 4.36 -5.57
C ALA A 161 12.50 5.04 -6.28
N ASP A 162 12.55 6.35 -6.49
CA ASP A 162 11.45 7.14 -7.06
C ASP A 162 11.73 7.59 -8.50
N THR A 163 12.90 7.28 -9.05
CA THR A 163 13.25 7.69 -10.42
C THR A 163 12.35 7.03 -11.46
N VAL A 164 12.20 7.69 -12.61
CA VAL A 164 11.44 7.19 -13.76
C VAL A 164 11.96 5.82 -14.19
N GLU A 165 13.27 5.64 -14.24
CA GLU A 165 13.91 4.37 -14.61
C GLU A 165 13.60 3.26 -13.60
N HIS A 166 13.71 3.54 -12.29
CA HIS A 166 13.40 2.56 -11.26
C HIS A 166 11.93 2.13 -11.37
N GLN A 167 11.02 3.10 -11.46
CA GLN A 167 9.59 2.82 -11.54
C GLN A 167 9.21 2.11 -12.85
N LEU A 168 9.84 2.44 -13.99
CA LEU A 168 9.68 1.68 -15.23
C LEU A 168 10.05 0.21 -15.03
N GLY A 169 11.21 -0.07 -14.41
CA GLY A 169 11.63 -1.43 -14.10
C GLY A 169 10.61 -2.17 -13.23
N LYS A 170 9.97 -1.47 -12.28
CA LYS A 170 8.89 -2.03 -11.45
C LYS A 170 7.65 -2.35 -12.28
N VAL A 171 7.24 -1.48 -13.21
CA VAL A 171 6.11 -1.73 -14.11
C VAL A 171 6.39 -2.98 -14.94
N LEU A 172 7.52 -3.04 -15.64
CA LEU A 172 7.86 -4.15 -16.54
C LEU A 172 7.97 -5.48 -15.79
N LYS A 173 8.55 -5.50 -14.59
CA LYS A 173 8.62 -6.69 -13.73
C LYS A 173 7.26 -7.20 -13.26
N ASN A 174 6.24 -6.33 -13.18
CA ASN A 174 4.90 -6.66 -12.69
C ASN A 174 3.84 -6.56 -13.81
N ALA A 175 4.26 -6.61 -15.07
CA ALA A 175 3.39 -6.51 -16.24
C ALA A 175 2.70 -7.86 -16.56
N VAL A 176 1.99 -8.41 -15.56
CA VAL A 176 1.29 -9.70 -15.65
C VAL A 176 0.26 -9.65 -16.78
N GLY A 177 0.37 -10.58 -17.74
CA GLY A 177 -0.53 -10.66 -18.90
C GLY A 177 -0.36 -9.54 -19.92
N ALA A 178 0.64 -8.65 -19.75
CA ALA A 178 0.84 -7.55 -20.68
C ALA A 178 1.46 -8.01 -22.01
N THR A 179 0.93 -7.51 -23.12
CA THR A 179 1.49 -7.72 -24.46
C THR A 179 2.80 -6.98 -24.62
N GLN A 180 3.59 -7.35 -25.64
CA GLN A 180 4.80 -6.61 -25.95
C GLN A 180 4.49 -5.15 -26.33
N ALA A 181 3.43 -4.92 -27.10
CA ALA A 181 2.99 -3.57 -27.46
C ALA A 181 2.65 -2.70 -26.23
N GLU A 182 2.02 -3.26 -25.20
CA GLU A 182 1.76 -2.54 -23.95
C GLU A 182 3.07 -2.20 -23.24
N LYS A 183 4.03 -3.12 -23.15
CA LYS A 183 5.34 -2.86 -22.53
C LYS A 183 6.15 -1.81 -23.30
N ASP A 184 6.10 -1.85 -24.62
CA ASP A 184 6.75 -0.87 -25.49
C ASP A 184 6.11 0.52 -25.32
N ALA A 185 4.78 0.58 -25.18
CA ALA A 185 4.07 1.83 -24.89
C ALA A 185 4.50 2.43 -23.54
N VAL A 186 4.60 1.64 -22.46
CA VAL A 186 5.13 2.13 -21.17
C VAL A 186 6.57 2.62 -21.32
N THR A 187 7.41 1.88 -22.04
CA THR A 187 8.82 2.24 -22.25
C THR A 187 8.96 3.52 -23.08
N ALA A 188 8.08 3.75 -24.05
CA ALA A 188 8.06 5.00 -24.82
C ALA A 188 7.72 6.20 -23.93
N LEU A 189 6.79 6.06 -22.98
CA LEU A 189 6.44 7.12 -22.04
C LEU A 189 7.63 7.54 -21.16
N SER A 190 8.58 6.66 -20.87
CA SER A 190 9.73 7.01 -20.00
C SER A 190 10.66 8.04 -20.62
N LYS A 191 10.53 8.29 -21.93
CA LYS A 191 11.30 9.27 -22.69
C LYS A 191 10.60 10.63 -22.79
N GLN A 192 9.36 10.73 -22.32
CA GLN A 192 8.57 11.96 -22.28
C GLN A 192 8.58 12.47 -20.83
N LEU A 193 9.44 13.44 -20.55
CA LEU A 193 9.64 14.08 -19.25
C LEU A 193 9.29 15.55 -19.38
#